data_AF-A0A1H0JSQ5-F1
#
_entry.id   AF-A0A1H0JSQ5-F1
#
_cell.length_a   1.000
_cell.length_b   1.000
_cell.length_c   1.000
_cell.angle_alpha   90.00
_cell.angle_beta   90.00
_cell.angle_gamma   90.00
#
_symmetry.space_group_name_H-M   'P 1'
#
loop_
_entity.id
_entity.type
_entity.pdbx_description
1 polymer ?
#
loop_
_entity_poly.entity_id
_entity_poly.type
_entity_poly.pdbx_seq_one_letter_code
_entity_poly.pdbx_strand_id
1 'polypeptide(L)'
;MAALDYLTERGFAARKVGMRVRVSPASKLTEDVRKYVKTHRLELLAELAANDGQERRCHWRITRGGKPLCTMIGEPMTRTEALESARWRWPDVEVDHG
;
A
#
# COMPACT_ATOMS: atom_id res chain seq x y z
N MET A 1 -1.75 -8.82 20.38
CA MET A 1 -0.62 -7.90 20.17
C MET A 1 -0.31 -7.94 18.69
N ALA A 2 -0.46 -6.83 17.98
CA ALA A 2 -0.25 -6.81 16.53
C ALA A 2 1.24 -7.00 16.23
N ALA A 3 1.58 -7.62 15.10
CA ALA A 3 2.98 -7.82 14.73
C ALA A 3 3.73 -6.48 14.56
N LEU A 4 3.00 -5.42 14.18
CA LEU A 4 3.52 -4.06 14.14
C LEU A 4 3.75 -3.43 15.52
N ASP A 5 2.97 -3.79 16.54
CA ASP A 5 3.17 -3.28 17.91
C ASP A 5 4.54 -3.73 18.43
N TYR A 6 4.91 -5.00 18.20
CA TYR A 6 6.21 -5.55 18.60
C TYR A 6 7.40 -4.72 18.07
N LEU A 7 7.29 -4.27 16.81
CA LEU A 7 8.31 -3.43 16.17
C LEU A 7 8.27 -2.00 16.74
N THR A 8 7.08 -1.44 16.90
CA THR A 8 6.86 -0.06 17.39
C THR A 8 7.36 0.11 18.83
N GLU A 9 7.07 -0.83 19.72
CA GLU A 9 7.56 -0.83 21.12
C GLU A 9 9.08 -0.85 21.22
N ARG A 10 9.76 -1.45 20.24
CA ARG A 10 11.23 -1.50 20.13
C ARG A 10 11.80 -0.28 19.41
N GLY A 11 10.96 0.69 19.05
CA GLY A 11 11.34 1.92 18.37
C GLY A 11 11.66 1.72 16.89
N PHE A 12 11.07 0.71 16.25
CA PHE A 12 11.14 0.52 14.81
C PHE A 12 9.87 1.04 14.12
N ALA A 13 10.06 1.72 13.00
CA ALA A 13 9.02 1.97 12.02
C ALA A 13 9.07 0.89 10.94
N ALA A 14 7.93 0.28 10.63
CA ALA A 14 7.76 -0.66 9.53
C ALA A 14 6.84 -0.07 8.46
N ARG A 15 7.16 -0.31 7.19
CA ARG A 15 6.34 0.10 6.05
C ARG A 15 6.32 -0.95 4.95
N LYS A 16 5.22 -1.03 4.21
CA LYS A 16 5.10 -1.88 3.02
C LYS A 16 5.76 -1.18 1.83
N VAL A 17 6.67 -1.86 1.15
CA VAL A 17 7.28 -1.42 -0.12
C VAL A 17 7.09 -2.54 -1.12
N GLY A 18 6.09 -2.40 -2.00
CA GLY A 18 5.61 -3.50 -2.84
C GLY A 18 5.17 -4.68 -1.97
N MET A 19 5.79 -5.85 -2.18
CA MET A 19 5.55 -7.07 -1.38
C MET A 19 6.56 -7.26 -0.24
N ARG A 20 7.31 -6.22 0.16
CA ARG A 20 8.36 -6.32 1.19
C ARG A 20 8.04 -5.44 2.38
N VAL A 21 8.38 -5.93 3.58
CA VAL A 21 8.34 -5.14 4.82
C VAL A 21 9.70 -4.46 4.97
N ARG A 22 9.72 -3.12 4.98
CA ARG A 22 10.92 -2.33 5.24
C ARG A 22 10.87 -1.81 6.67
N VAL A 23 11.90 -2.13 7.44
CA VAL A 23 12.02 -1.74 8.85
C VAL A 23 13.15 -0.71 9.00
N SER A 24 12.92 0.32 9.82
CA SER A 24 13.87 1.40 10.11
C SER A 24 13.78 1.80 11.58
N PRO A 25 14.86 2.30 12.21
CA PRO A 25 16.20 2.53 11.66
C PRO A 25 17.04 1.24 11.58
N ALA A 26 17.85 1.12 10.51
CA ALA A 26 18.72 -0.04 10.32
C ALA A 26 19.77 -0.19 11.42
N SER A 27 20.19 0.91 12.05
CA SER A 27 21.20 0.93 13.11
C SER A 27 20.78 0.16 14.37
N LYS A 28 19.48 -0.03 14.60
CA LYS A 28 18.95 -0.81 15.74
C LYS A 28 18.62 -2.25 15.35
N LEU A 29 18.73 -2.62 14.07
CA LEU A 29 18.25 -3.90 13.55
C LEU A 29 19.13 -5.06 14.04
N THR A 30 18.62 -5.83 15.01
CA THR A 30 19.27 -7.04 15.51
C THR A 30 18.89 -8.27 14.67
N GLU A 31 19.64 -9.37 14.82
CA GLU A 31 19.31 -10.64 14.16
C GLU A 31 17.98 -11.22 14.63
N ASP A 32 17.61 -11.02 15.89
CA ASP A 32 16.34 -11.44 16.46
C ASP A 32 15.16 -10.75 15.76
N VAL A 33 15.22 -9.42 15.61
CA VAL A 33 14.21 -8.65 14.88
C VAL A 33 14.14 -9.09 13.42
N ARG A 34 15.29 -9.40 12.78
CA ARG A 34 15.31 -9.92 11.41
C ARG A 34 14.62 -11.29 11.30
N LYS A 35 14.85 -12.19 12.25
CA LYS A 35 14.16 -13.49 12.32
C LYS A 35 12.67 -13.30 12.54
N TYR A 36 12.27 -12.42 13.47
CA TYR A 36 10.89 -12.08 13.73
C TYR A 36 10.17 -11.58 12.47
N VAL A 37 10.73 -10.58 11.78
CA VAL A 37 10.15 -10.04 10.53
C VAL A 37 10.05 -11.10 9.43
N LYS A 38 10.99 -12.04 9.38
CA LYS A 38 10.97 -13.14 8.40
C LYS A 38 9.85 -14.13 8.72
N THR A 39 9.69 -14.51 9.98
CA THR A 39 8.66 -15.45 10.45
C THR A 39 7.26 -14.86 10.31
N HIS A 40 7.07 -13.60 10.70
CA HIS A 40 5.77 -12.92 10.72
C HIS A 40 5.51 -12.06 9.47
N ARG A 41 6.19 -12.34 8.35
CA ARG A 41 6.14 -11.48 7.16
C ARG A 41 4.72 -11.27 6.63
N LEU A 42 3.91 -12.33 6.57
CA LEU A 42 2.55 -12.25 6.02
C LEU A 42 1.63 -11.43 6.93
N GLU A 43 1.71 -11.64 8.24
CA GLU A 43 0.96 -10.86 9.24
C GLU A 43 1.34 -9.39 9.18
N LEU A 44 2.65 -9.08 9.15
CA LEU A 44 3.14 -7.71 8.99
C LEU A 44 2.63 -7.06 7.69
N LEU A 45 2.62 -7.79 6.58
CA LEU A 45 2.09 -7.26 5.31
C LEU A 45 0.59 -7.02 5.35
N ALA A 46 -0.17 -7.91 6.00
CA ALA A 46 -1.62 -7.77 6.15
C ALA A 46 -1.97 -6.57 7.04
N GLU A 47 -1.32 -6.44 8.21
CA GLU A 47 -1.51 -5.30 9.10
C GLU A 47 -1.08 -3.99 8.44
N LEU A 48 0.07 -3.97 7.75
CA LEU A 48 0.51 -2.80 7.01
C LEU A 48 -0.41 -2.43 5.86
N ALA A 49 -1.10 -3.40 5.25
CA ALA A 49 -2.08 -3.15 4.21
C ALA A 49 -3.41 -2.61 4.80
N ALA A 50 -3.80 -3.08 5.99
CA ALA A 50 -4.97 -2.59 6.69
C ALA A 50 -4.79 -1.15 7.22
N ASN A 51 -3.59 -0.83 7.70
CA ASN A 51 -3.23 0.50 8.24
C ASN A 51 -2.53 1.41 7.22
N ASP A 52 -2.59 1.11 5.92
CA ASP A 52 -1.83 1.84 4.91
C ASP A 52 -2.38 3.24 4.61
N GLY A 53 -3.53 3.60 5.18
CA GLY A 53 -4.15 4.92 5.05
C GLY A 53 -4.60 5.25 3.62
N GLN A 54 -4.51 4.31 2.69
CA GLN A 54 -4.98 4.51 1.32
C GLN A 54 -6.46 4.22 1.23
N GLU A 55 -7.17 5.22 0.72
CA GLU A 55 -8.58 5.09 0.39
C GLU A 55 -8.76 4.09 -0.76
N ARG A 56 -9.57 3.07 -0.49
CA ARG A 56 -10.01 2.10 -1.49
C ARG A 56 -11.43 2.43 -1.87
N ARG A 57 -11.67 2.63 -3.17
CA ARG A 57 -13.00 2.90 -3.71
C ARG A 57 -13.37 1.85 -4.73
N CYS A 58 -14.67 1.55 -4.80
CA CYS A 58 -15.25 0.72 -5.86
C CYS A 58 -15.44 1.50 -7.17
N HIS A 59 -15.18 2.81 -7.16
CA HIS A 59 -15.27 3.66 -8.34
C HIS A 59 -14.17 4.71 -8.41
N TRP A 60 -13.64 4.94 -9.62
CA TRP A 60 -12.60 5.94 -9.91
C TRP A 60 -12.95 6.70 -11.18
N ARG A 61 -12.90 8.04 -11.15
CA ARG A 61 -13.12 8.85 -12.35
C ARG A 61 -11.82 8.94 -13.14
N ILE A 62 -11.84 8.49 -14.39
CA ILE A 62 -10.71 8.57 -15.31
C ILE A 62 -10.80 9.89 -16.07
N THR A 63 -9.72 10.66 -16.06
CA THR A 63 -9.59 11.91 -16.80
C THR A 63 -8.42 11.84 -17.78
N ARG A 64 -8.52 12.58 -18.88
CA ARG A 64 -7.43 12.75 -19.86
C ARG A 64 -7.31 14.22 -20.21
N GLY A 65 -6.17 14.83 -19.87
CA GLY A 65 -5.97 16.27 -20.06
C GLY A 65 -7.05 17.11 -19.37
N GLY A 66 -7.42 16.74 -18.14
CA GLY A 66 -8.45 17.43 -17.35
C GLY A 66 -9.92 17.18 -17.78
N LYS A 67 -10.17 16.41 -18.85
CA LYS A 67 -11.55 16.07 -19.28
C LYS A 67 -11.97 14.70 -18.76
N PRO A 68 -13.19 14.54 -18.21
CA PRO A 68 -13.67 13.23 -17.78
C PRO A 68 -13.87 12.32 -19.00
N LEU A 69 -13.29 11.12 -18.94
CA LEU A 69 -13.39 10.13 -20.01
C LEU A 69 -14.46 9.10 -19.67
N CYS A 70 -14.36 8.48 -18.49
CA CYS A 70 -15.32 7.53 -17.97
C CYS A 70 -15.12 7.33 -16.45
N THR A 71 -16.02 6.57 -15.82
CA THR A 71 -15.87 6.11 -14.43
C THR A 71 -15.60 4.61 -14.45
N MET A 72 -14.46 4.20 -13.89
CA MET A 72 -14.15 2.79 -13.65
C MET A 72 -14.93 2.32 -12.43
N ILE A 73 -15.62 1.18 -12.53
CA ILE A 73 -16.35 0.53 -11.42
C ILE A 73 -15.77 -0.88 -11.23
N GLY A 74 -15.49 -1.27 -10.00
CA GLY A 74 -14.91 -2.58 -9.69
C GLY A 74 -14.79 -2.87 -8.20
N GLU A 75 -13.97 -3.86 -7.86
CA GLU A 75 -13.61 -4.16 -6.47
C GLU A 75 -12.91 -2.96 -5.80
N PRO A 76 -12.97 -2.83 -4.46
CA PRO A 76 -12.32 -1.74 -3.75
C PRO A 76 -10.82 -1.73 -4.04
N MET A 77 -10.37 -0.72 -4.78
CA MET A 77 -8.96 -0.58 -5.18
C MET A 77 -8.43 0.80 -4.84
N THR A 78 -7.13 0.88 -4.63
CA THR A 78 -6.44 2.15 -4.37
C THR A 78 -6.37 3.01 -5.63
N ARG A 79 -6.13 4.32 -5.46
CA ARG A 79 -5.91 5.25 -6.58
C ARG A 79 -4.83 4.76 -7.54
N THR A 80 -3.73 4.22 -7.00
CA THR A 80 -2.61 3.72 -7.79
C THR A 80 -3.01 2.52 -8.63
N GLU A 81 -3.70 1.54 -8.06
CA GLU A 81 -4.17 0.35 -8.77
C GLU A 81 -5.19 0.70 -9.87
N ALA A 82 -6.08 1.67 -9.60
CA ALA A 82 -7.00 2.21 -10.59
C ALA A 82 -6.27 2.89 -11.75
N LEU A 83 -5.22 3.67 -11.45
CA LEU A 83 -4.38 4.32 -12.46
C LEU A 83 -3.64 3.30 -13.33
N GLU A 84 -3.03 2.28 -12.73
CA GLU A 84 -2.36 1.19 -13.44
C GLU A 84 -3.35 0.46 -14.36
N SER A 85 -4.55 0.15 -13.87
CA SER A 85 -5.61 -0.48 -14.67
C SER A 85 -6.08 0.41 -15.82
N ALA A 86 -6.23 1.72 -15.58
CA ALA A 86 -6.64 2.67 -16.61
C ALA A 86 -5.56 2.83 -17.69
N ARG A 87 -4.28 2.83 -17.30
CA ARG A 87 -3.13 2.97 -18.20
C ARG A 87 -3.00 1.83 -19.21
N TRP A 88 -3.50 0.65 -18.90
CA TRP A 88 -3.60 -0.44 -19.87
C TRP A 88 -4.46 -0.07 -21.09
N ARG A 89 -5.54 0.67 -20.87
CA ARG A 89 -6.47 1.08 -21.94
C ARG A 89 -6.10 2.44 -22.54
N TRP A 90 -5.58 3.34 -21.72
CA TRP A 90 -5.22 4.70 -22.11
C TRP A 90 -3.93 5.16 -21.39
N PRO A 91 -2.78 5.22 -22.07
CA PRO A 91 -1.48 5.46 -21.41
C PRO A 91 -1.36 6.84 -20.74
N ASP A 92 -2.02 7.86 -21.28
CA ASP A 92 -1.95 9.26 -20.81
C ASP A 92 -3.17 9.68 -19.98
N VAL A 93 -3.60 8.84 -19.04
CA VAL A 93 -4.74 9.15 -18.15
C VAL A 93 -4.34 9.38 -16.72
N GLU A 94 -5.23 10.08 -16.03
CA GLU A 94 -5.19 10.34 -14.60
C GLU A 94 -6.47 9.79 -13.97
N VAL A 95 -6.42 9.57 -12.65
CA VAL A 95 -7.57 9.14 -11.87
C VAL A 95 -7.81 10.10 -10.71
N ASP A 96 -9.08 10.41 -10.50
CA ASP A 96 -9.58 11.33 -9.49
C ASP A 96 -10.71 10.70 -8.66
N HIS A 97 -10.94 11.25 -7.46
CA HIS A 97 -11.91 10.75 -6.49
C HIS A 97 -13.37 11.04 -6.90
N GLY A 98 -13.61 11.97 -7.83
CA GLY A 98 -14.91 12.23 -8.43
C GLY A 98 -15.85 13.10 -7.60
#